data_AF-A0A1C5KK10-F1
#
_entry.id   AF-A0A1C5KK10-F1
#
_cell.length_a   1.000
_cell.length_b   1.000
_cell.length_c   1.000
_cell.angle_alpha   90.00
_cell.angle_beta   90.00
_cell.angle_gamma   90.00
#
_symmetry.space_group_name_H-M   'P 1'
#
loop_
_entity.id
_entity.type
_entity.pdbx_description
1 polymer ?
#
loop_
_entity_poly.entity_id
_entity_poly.type
_entity_poly.pdbx_seq_one_letter_code
_entity_poly.pdbx_strand_id
1 'polypeptide(L)'
;MMIIRGRRIFMLRVCVILILAMAVFSEAYSPKETYIRGIREEWGITLPTAEWEIYNEAAGSSFAGKGVRYHVFRYQDAAALQKAVSWHRGRNMLVERKVDALLRDMEITKGYEVNFNGEYQYFTLTNRGSAKELFLLYFPAQNRLSVVEDYI
;
A
#
# COMPACT_ATOMS: atom_id res chain seq x y z
N MET A 1 18.28 6.24 52.28
CA MET A 1 17.70 5.19 51.40
C MET A 1 16.47 5.63 50.60
N MET A 2 15.68 6.63 51.04
CA MET A 2 14.50 7.16 50.31
C MET A 2 14.80 7.85 48.97
N ILE A 3 15.91 8.61 48.87
CA ILE A 3 16.26 9.39 47.67
C ILE A 3 16.55 8.48 46.44
N ILE A 4 17.09 7.29 46.67
CA ILE A 4 17.43 6.32 45.62
C ILE A 4 16.16 5.65 45.06
N ARG A 5 15.15 5.41 45.91
CA ARG A 5 13.84 4.85 45.49
C ARG A 5 13.05 5.84 44.63
N GLY A 6 13.03 7.13 44.98
CA GLY A 6 12.37 8.17 44.19
C GLY A 6 12.98 8.35 42.79
N ARG A 7 14.33 8.35 42.67
CA ARG A 7 15.03 8.39 41.37
C ARG A 7 14.78 7.16 40.50
N ARG A 8 14.67 5.97 41.10
CA ARG A 8 14.33 4.73 40.38
C ARG A 8 12.89 4.73 39.86
N ILE A 9 11.93 5.21 40.65
CA ILE A 9 10.52 5.33 40.24
C ILE A 9 10.37 6.39 39.14
N PHE A 10 11.08 7.52 39.27
CA PHE A 10 11.12 8.56 38.23
C PHE A 10 11.72 8.03 36.92
N MET A 11 12.86 7.33 36.98
CA MET A 11 13.48 6.67 35.81
C MET A 11 12.53 5.66 35.15
N LEU A 12 11.85 4.81 35.95
CA LEU A 12 10.87 3.85 35.42
C LEU A 12 9.72 4.55 34.68
N ARG A 13 9.19 5.66 35.21
CA ARG A 13 8.14 6.44 34.54
C ARG A 13 8.63 7.05 33.23
N VAL A 14 9.84 7.60 33.21
CA VAL A 14 10.45 8.12 31.98
C VAL A 14 10.64 7.01 30.95
N CYS A 15 11.12 5.83 31.36
CA CYS A 15 11.25 4.67 30.46
C CYS A 15 9.90 4.24 29.89
N VAL A 16 8.84 4.17 30.71
CA VAL A 16 7.50 3.81 30.24
C VAL A 16 6.97 4.84 29.24
N ILE A 17 7.15 6.13 29.50
CA ILE A 17 6.75 7.20 28.57
C ILE A 17 7.51 7.08 27.25
N LEU A 18 8.81 6.80 27.29
CA LEU A 18 9.62 6.62 26.08
C LEU A 18 9.18 5.39 25.26
N ILE A 19 8.86 4.28 25.92
CA ILE A 19 8.36 3.07 25.24
C ILE A 19 7.01 3.34 24.57
N LEU A 20 6.10 4.03 25.28
CA LEU A 20 4.80 4.41 24.71
C LEU A 20 4.96 5.38 23.54
N ALA A 21 5.86 6.36 23.64
CA ALA A 21 6.17 7.26 22.55
C ALA A 21 6.73 6.50 21.33
N MET A 22 7.68 5.57 21.53
CA MET A 22 8.22 4.74 20.45
C MET A 22 7.14 3.87 19.79
N ALA A 23 6.23 3.29 20.57
CA ALA A 23 5.12 2.50 20.02
C ALA A 23 4.20 3.36 19.13
N VAL A 24 3.80 4.54 19.61
CA VAL A 24 2.99 5.49 18.83
C VAL A 24 3.71 5.94 17.55
N PHE A 25 5.00 6.26 17.63
CA PHE A 25 5.79 6.61 16.45
C PHE A 25 5.93 5.45 15.47
N SER A 26 6.06 4.21 15.95
CA SER A 26 6.20 3.04 15.09
C SER A 26 4.94 2.77 14.26
N GLU A 27 3.75 3.00 14.81
CA GLU A 27 2.50 2.87 14.06
C GLU A 27 2.35 3.97 13.00
N ALA A 28 2.64 5.21 13.38
CA ALA A 28 2.54 6.38 12.50
C ALA A 28 3.52 6.35 11.31
N TYR A 29 4.65 5.65 11.44
CA TYR A 29 5.68 5.51 10.41
C TYR A 29 5.80 4.08 9.88
N SER A 30 4.73 3.29 10.00
CA SER A 30 4.75 1.94 9.41
C SER A 30 4.96 2.03 7.88
N PRO A 31 5.65 1.04 7.27
CA PRO A 31 5.93 1.04 5.82
C PRO A 31 4.67 1.24 4.97
N LYS A 32 3.55 0.59 5.35
CA LYS A 32 2.26 0.71 4.66
C LYS A 32 1.72 2.15 4.64
N GLU A 33 1.79 2.87 5.77
CA GLU A 33 1.29 4.24 5.87
C GLU A 33 2.18 5.20 5.07
N THR A 34 3.49 4.90 5.06
CA THR A 34 4.45 5.64 4.24
C THR A 34 4.16 5.46 2.75
N TYR A 35 3.84 4.23 2.32
CA TYR A 35 3.47 3.97 0.92
C TYR A 35 2.12 4.61 0.54
N ILE A 36 1.08 4.45 1.37
CA ILE A 36 -0.24 5.09 1.12
C ILE A 36 -0.10 6.62 1.03
N ARG A 37 0.74 7.23 1.86
CA ARG A 37 1.08 8.64 1.75
C ARG A 37 1.77 8.96 0.43
N GLY A 38 2.70 8.12 -0.03
CA GLY A 38 3.32 8.24 -1.35
C GLY A 38 2.30 8.21 -2.49
N ILE A 39 1.27 7.35 -2.41
CA ILE A 39 0.19 7.33 -3.41
C ILE A 39 -0.54 8.68 -3.47
N ARG A 40 -0.77 9.32 -2.32
CA ARG A 40 -1.39 10.65 -2.28
C ARG A 40 -0.49 11.72 -2.89
N GLU A 41 0.79 11.72 -2.56
CA GLU A 41 1.74 12.73 -3.00
C GLU A 41 2.04 12.63 -4.51
N GLU A 42 2.19 11.42 -5.04
CA GLU A 42 2.51 11.21 -6.46
C GLU A 42 1.27 11.24 -7.38
N TRP A 43 0.14 10.67 -6.92
CA TRP A 43 -1.04 10.45 -7.77
C TRP A 43 -2.23 11.31 -7.40
N GLY A 44 -2.18 12.04 -6.28
CA GLY A 44 -3.32 12.83 -5.79
C GLY A 44 -4.49 11.99 -5.27
N ILE A 45 -4.28 10.68 -5.04
CA ILE A 45 -5.31 9.75 -4.60
C ILE A 45 -5.21 9.52 -3.10
N THR A 46 -6.31 9.77 -2.39
CA THR A 46 -6.39 9.48 -0.96
C THR A 46 -6.99 8.10 -0.74
N LEU A 47 -6.13 7.10 -0.62
CA LEU A 47 -6.55 5.78 -0.15
C LEU A 47 -6.81 5.84 1.37
N PRO A 48 -7.84 5.14 1.87
CA PRO A 48 -8.04 4.99 3.31
C PRO A 48 -6.92 4.14 3.92
N THR A 49 -6.78 4.21 5.24
CA THR A 49 -5.86 3.37 5.99
C THR A 49 -6.16 1.89 5.73
N ALA A 50 -5.16 1.16 5.26
CA ALA A 50 -5.24 -0.28 5.09
C ALA A 50 -5.01 -0.99 6.44
N GLU A 51 -5.68 -2.13 6.63
CA GLU A 51 -5.47 -2.98 7.79
C GLU A 51 -4.04 -3.55 7.75
N TRP A 52 -3.68 -4.14 6.60
CA TRP A 52 -2.35 -4.66 6.34
C TRP A 52 -1.92 -4.44 4.89
N GLU A 53 -0.63 -4.16 4.71
CA GLU A 53 0.08 -4.49 3.48
C GLU A 53 0.50 -5.96 3.60
N ILE A 54 -0.11 -6.83 2.80
CA ILE A 54 0.08 -8.28 2.90
C ILE A 54 1.14 -8.79 1.93
N TYR A 55 1.51 -7.99 0.93
CA TYR A 55 2.56 -8.31 -0.03
C TYR A 55 3.06 -7.04 -0.72
N ASN A 56 4.36 -7.00 -1.02
CA ASN A 56 4.93 -6.06 -1.97
C ASN A 56 6.07 -6.71 -2.75
N GLU A 57 6.28 -6.22 -3.97
CA GLU A 57 7.36 -6.63 -4.85
C GLU A 57 7.69 -5.48 -5.80
N ALA A 58 8.94 -5.38 -6.22
CA ALA A 58 9.35 -4.37 -7.20
C ALA A 58 10.36 -4.96 -8.20
N ALA A 59 10.18 -4.62 -9.47
CA ALA A 59 11.09 -5.00 -10.54
C ALA A 59 11.61 -3.77 -11.28
N GLY A 60 12.88 -3.79 -11.67
CA GLY A 60 13.52 -2.69 -12.41
C GLY A 60 14.63 -1.98 -11.63
N SER A 61 15.20 -0.95 -12.24
CA SER A 61 16.35 -0.21 -11.72
C SER A 61 15.91 0.89 -10.76
N SER A 62 16.09 0.65 -9.46
CA SER A 62 15.86 1.65 -8.40
C SER A 62 16.67 2.93 -8.61
N PHE A 63 17.79 2.88 -9.34
CA PHE A 63 18.70 4.01 -9.54
C PHE A 63 18.19 5.03 -10.57
N ALA A 64 17.39 4.60 -11.55
CA ALA A 64 16.80 5.48 -12.56
C ALA A 64 15.38 5.94 -12.21
N GLY A 65 14.82 5.49 -11.08
CA GLY A 65 13.42 5.70 -10.74
C GLY A 65 12.44 5.02 -11.71
N LYS A 66 12.92 3.99 -12.42
CA LYS A 66 12.16 3.23 -13.42
C LYS A 66 11.91 1.81 -12.95
N GLY A 67 10.75 1.26 -13.27
CA GLY A 67 10.36 -0.09 -12.91
C GLY A 67 8.89 -0.22 -12.56
N VAL A 68 8.52 -1.44 -12.19
CA VAL A 68 7.19 -1.81 -11.76
C VAL A 68 7.19 -1.98 -10.25
N ARG A 69 6.23 -1.37 -9.55
CA ARG A 69 5.95 -1.63 -8.14
C ARG A 69 4.61 -2.31 -8.01
N TYR A 70 4.56 -3.37 -7.23
CA TYR A 70 3.37 -4.13 -6.97
C TYR A 70 3.13 -4.24 -5.46
N HIS A 71 1.97 -3.80 -5.00
CA HIS A 71 1.58 -3.87 -3.60
C HIS A 71 0.19 -4.50 -3.47
N VAL A 72 -0.03 -5.25 -2.39
CA VAL A 72 -1.31 -5.85 -2.07
C VAL A 72 -1.71 -5.46 -0.65
N PHE A 73 -2.88 -4.84 -0.55
CA PHE A 73 -3.47 -4.40 0.71
C PHE A 73 -4.73 -5.19 1.03
N ARG A 74 -4.96 -5.42 2.32
CA ARG A 74 -6.24 -5.91 2.86
C ARG A 74 -6.92 -4.80 3.64
N TYR A 75 -8.23 -4.67 3.43
CA TYR A 75 -9.07 -3.73 4.15
C TYR A 75 -10.08 -4.50 5.01
N GLN A 76 -10.25 -4.06 6.27
CA GLN A 76 -11.28 -4.61 7.15
C GLN A 76 -12.69 -4.19 6.68
N ASP A 77 -12.83 -2.91 6.33
CA ASP A 77 -14.04 -2.32 5.73
C ASP A 77 -13.67 -1.56 4.46
N ALA A 78 -14.23 -1.98 3.33
CA ALA A 78 -13.99 -1.38 2.03
C ALA A 78 -14.89 -0.19 1.71
N ALA A 79 -15.84 0.20 2.59
CA ALA A 79 -16.74 1.31 2.34
C ALA A 79 -16.01 2.64 2.10
N ALA A 80 -14.91 2.88 2.82
CA ALA A 80 -14.05 4.04 2.58
C ALA A 80 -13.28 3.92 1.26
N LEU A 81 -12.83 2.70 0.91
CA LEU A 81 -12.10 2.45 -0.34
C LEU A 81 -12.99 2.69 -1.57
N GLN A 82 -14.27 2.31 -1.48
CA GLN A 82 -15.26 2.56 -2.54
C GLN A 82 -15.46 4.06 -2.84
N LYS A 83 -15.08 4.96 -1.92
CA LYS A 83 -15.16 6.41 -2.09
C LYS A 83 -13.84 7.06 -2.50
N ALA A 84 -12.74 6.31 -2.52
CA ALA A 84 -11.40 6.84 -2.78
C ALA A 84 -11.21 7.29 -4.23
N VAL A 85 -11.85 6.60 -5.18
CA VAL A 85 -11.78 6.87 -6.62
C VAL A 85 -13.09 6.49 -7.32
N SER A 86 -13.28 6.97 -8.54
CA SER A 86 -14.40 6.58 -9.41
C SER A 86 -14.16 5.20 -10.01
N TRP A 87 -14.46 4.15 -9.25
CA TRP A 87 -14.26 2.76 -9.66
C TRP A 87 -15.06 2.40 -10.91
N HIS A 88 -14.37 1.79 -11.87
CA HIS A 88 -15.00 1.07 -12.97
C HIS A 88 -15.33 -0.35 -12.55
N ARG A 89 -16.44 -0.88 -13.06
CA ARG A 89 -16.91 -2.25 -12.79
C ARG A 89 -16.96 -3.04 -14.09
N GLY A 90 -16.73 -4.34 -13.97
CA GLY A 90 -16.73 -5.24 -15.11
C GLY A 90 -15.36 -5.35 -15.77
N ARG A 91 -15.27 -6.28 -16.71
CA ARG A 91 -14.01 -6.67 -17.33
C ARG A 91 -13.47 -5.60 -18.26
N ASN A 92 -12.15 -5.43 -18.24
CA ASN A 92 -11.44 -4.57 -19.16
C ASN A 92 -10.17 -5.26 -19.66
N MET A 93 -10.26 -5.85 -20.86
CA MET A 93 -9.16 -6.63 -21.46
C MET A 93 -7.88 -5.82 -21.74
N LEU A 94 -7.96 -4.49 -21.83
CA LEU A 94 -6.76 -3.67 -21.98
C LEU A 94 -6.02 -3.54 -20.64
N VAL A 95 -6.76 -3.30 -19.56
CA VAL A 95 -6.20 -3.28 -18.19
C VAL A 95 -5.66 -4.65 -17.82
N GLU A 96 -6.42 -5.73 -18.03
CA GLU A 96 -6.00 -7.10 -17.74
C GLU A 96 -4.67 -7.42 -18.43
N ARG A 97 -4.59 -7.26 -19.75
CA ARG A 97 -3.37 -7.55 -20.52
C ARG A 97 -2.17 -6.70 -20.11
N LYS A 98 -2.39 -5.44 -19.76
CA LYS A 98 -1.32 -4.53 -19.38
C LYS A 98 -0.76 -4.90 -18.01
N VAL A 99 -1.63 -5.15 -17.03
CA VAL A 99 -1.22 -5.62 -15.71
C VAL A 99 -0.50 -6.96 -15.82
N ASP A 100 -1.04 -7.91 -16.59
CA ASP A 100 -0.38 -9.20 -16.82
C ASP A 100 1.00 -9.05 -17.46
N ALA A 101 1.18 -8.09 -18.38
CA ALA A 101 2.47 -7.82 -19.00
C ALA A 101 3.47 -7.20 -18.01
N LEU A 102 3.03 -6.24 -17.20
CA LEU A 102 3.87 -5.58 -16.19
C LEU A 102 4.34 -6.55 -15.10
N LEU A 103 3.46 -7.46 -14.69
CA LEU A 103 3.75 -8.42 -13.63
C LEU A 103 4.41 -9.71 -14.12
N ARG A 104 4.52 -9.93 -15.44
CA ARG A 104 4.98 -11.18 -16.05
C ARG A 104 6.36 -11.62 -15.58
N ASP A 105 7.29 -10.67 -15.53
CA ASP A 105 8.69 -10.93 -15.23
C ASP A 105 9.00 -10.77 -13.73
N MET A 106 7.97 -10.54 -12.91
CA MET A 106 8.08 -10.47 -11.46
C MET A 106 7.91 -11.87 -10.86
N GLU A 107 8.77 -12.24 -9.92
CA GLU A 107 8.65 -13.50 -9.17
C GLU A 107 7.57 -13.39 -8.08
N ILE A 108 6.30 -13.24 -8.49
CA ILE A 108 5.20 -13.05 -7.55
C ILE A 108 4.98 -14.34 -6.75
N THR A 109 4.98 -14.21 -5.43
CA THR A 109 4.70 -15.33 -4.54
C THR A 109 3.26 -15.85 -4.78
N LYS A 110 3.15 -17.17 -4.94
CA LYS A 110 1.88 -17.87 -5.18
C LYS A 110 0.79 -17.42 -4.19
N GLY A 111 -0.38 -17.06 -4.72
CA GLY A 111 -1.52 -16.58 -3.95
C GLY A 111 -1.62 -15.05 -3.85
N TYR A 112 -0.56 -14.33 -4.18
CA TYR A 112 -0.58 -12.86 -4.34
C TYR A 112 -0.69 -12.42 -5.79
N GLU A 113 -0.79 -13.36 -6.73
CA GLU A 113 -1.05 -13.07 -8.14
C GLU A 113 -2.39 -12.35 -8.32
N VAL A 114 -2.43 -11.49 -9.32
CA VAL A 114 -3.68 -10.89 -9.79
C VAL A 114 -4.49 -11.97 -10.51
N ASN A 115 -5.76 -12.13 -10.15
CA ASN A 115 -6.65 -13.13 -10.73
C ASN A 115 -7.93 -12.46 -11.23
N PHE A 116 -8.05 -12.35 -12.55
CA PHE A 116 -9.19 -11.72 -13.23
C PHE A 116 -10.39 -12.65 -13.47
N ASN A 117 -10.36 -13.91 -12.99
CA ASN A 117 -11.45 -14.87 -13.19
C ASN A 117 -12.68 -14.63 -12.29
N GLY A 118 -12.72 -13.53 -11.53
CA GLY A 118 -13.82 -13.16 -10.66
C GLY A 118 -14.23 -11.71 -10.83
N GLU A 119 -15.18 -11.27 -9.99
CA GLU A 119 -15.57 -9.87 -9.95
C GLU A 119 -14.42 -9.01 -9.41
N TYR A 120 -14.12 -7.95 -10.14
CA TYR A 120 -13.18 -6.93 -9.70
C TYR A 120 -13.66 -5.56 -10.16
N GLN A 121 -13.14 -4.55 -9.46
CA GLN A 121 -13.28 -3.16 -9.80
C GLN A 121 -11.90 -2.62 -10.11
N TYR A 122 -11.83 -1.63 -11.01
CA TYR A 122 -10.55 -1.05 -11.36
C TYR A 122 -10.62 0.47 -11.48
N PHE A 123 -9.46 1.08 -11.29
CA PHE A 123 -9.21 2.48 -11.60
C PHE A 123 -7.82 2.60 -12.19
N THR A 124 -7.67 3.44 -13.21
CA THR A 124 -6.38 3.68 -13.87
C THR A 124 -6.11 5.16 -13.97
N LEU A 125 -4.86 5.56 -13.77
CA LEU A 125 -4.43 6.94 -13.94
C LEU A 125 -3.08 6.98 -14.65
N THR A 126 -2.95 7.86 -15.63
CA THR A 126 -1.70 8.11 -16.35
C THR A 126 -1.23 9.53 -16.05
N ASN A 127 0.01 9.66 -15.58
CA ASN A 127 0.63 10.96 -15.40
C ASN A 127 1.09 11.51 -16.76
N ARG A 128 0.35 12.51 -17.27
CA ARG A 128 0.57 13.09 -18.60
C ARG A 128 1.97 13.69 -18.81
N GLY A 129 2.69 14.02 -17.74
CA GLY A 129 4.04 14.60 -17.82
C GLY A 129 5.19 13.60 -17.77
N SER A 130 4.94 12.35 -17.36
CA SER A 130 6.02 11.39 -17.09
C SER A 130 5.77 9.96 -17.60
N ALA A 131 4.67 9.75 -18.34
CA ALA A 131 4.24 8.42 -18.80
C ALA A 131 4.08 7.36 -17.69
N LYS A 132 4.17 7.75 -16.41
CA LYS A 132 3.90 6.86 -15.28
C LYS A 132 2.44 6.46 -15.29
N GLU A 133 2.17 5.21 -14.96
CA GLU A 133 0.81 4.69 -14.85
C GLU A 133 0.53 4.01 -13.52
N LEU A 134 -0.70 4.18 -13.04
CA LEU A 134 -1.21 3.56 -11.82
C LEU A 134 -2.41 2.72 -12.19
N PHE A 135 -2.43 1.49 -11.67
CA PHE A 135 -3.56 0.57 -11.72
C PHE A 135 -3.96 0.20 -10.30
N LEU A 136 -5.21 0.49 -9.95
CA LEU A 136 -5.84 0.03 -8.73
C LEU A 136 -6.83 -1.06 -9.10
N LEU A 137 -6.69 -2.25 -8.52
CA LEU A 137 -7.55 -3.40 -8.75
C LEU A 137 -8.11 -3.88 -7.42
N TYR A 138 -9.39 -3.64 -7.19
CA TYR A 138 -10.07 -4.08 -5.98
C TYR A 138 -10.88 -5.35 -6.24
N PHE A 139 -10.64 -6.36 -5.41
CA PHE A 139 -11.28 -7.67 -5.44
C PHE A 139 -12.19 -7.81 -4.20
N PRO A 140 -13.51 -7.57 -4.35
CA PRO A 140 -14.44 -7.51 -3.22
C PRO A 140 -14.51 -8.82 -2.42
N ALA A 141 -14.48 -9.96 -3.10
CA ALA A 141 -14.54 -11.28 -2.47
C ALA A 141 -13.42 -11.54 -1.45
N GLN A 142 -12.32 -10.78 -1.53
CA GLN A 142 -11.14 -10.93 -0.68
C GLN A 142 -10.84 -9.68 0.15
N ASN A 143 -11.66 -8.62 0.03
CA ASN A 143 -11.35 -7.27 0.53
C ASN A 143 -9.90 -6.85 0.23
N ARG A 144 -9.47 -7.15 -1.00
CA ARG A 144 -8.07 -7.05 -1.42
C ARG A 144 -7.93 -5.97 -2.47
N LEU A 145 -6.99 -5.05 -2.27
CA LEU A 145 -6.58 -4.06 -3.26
C LEU A 145 -5.18 -4.41 -3.75
N SER A 146 -5.07 -4.68 -5.05
CA SER A 146 -3.80 -4.78 -5.76
C SER A 146 -3.49 -3.42 -6.39
N VAL A 147 -2.30 -2.89 -6.10
CA VAL A 147 -1.79 -1.61 -6.62
C VAL A 147 -0.59 -1.93 -7.49
N VAL A 148 -0.66 -1.54 -8.77
CA VAL A 148 0.45 -1.67 -9.72
C VAL A 148 0.83 -0.28 -10.19
N GLU A 149 2.09 0.08 -10.06
CA GLU A 149 2.65 1.32 -10.58
C GLU A 149 3.71 1.00 -11.62
N ASP A 150 3.61 1.62 -12.78
CA ASP A 150 4.58 1.53 -13.87
C ASP A 150 5.31 2.87 -14.00
N TYR A 151 6.63 2.84 -13.77
CA TYR A 151 7.52 3.97 -13.89
C TYR A 151 8.44 3.73 -15.11
N ILE A 152 8.07 4.29 -16.26
CA ILE A 152 8.80 4.13 -17.54
C ILE A 152 10.00 5.09 -17.65
#